data_AF-A0A7X6VA83-F1
#
_entry.id   AF-A0A7X6VA83-F1
#
_cell.length_a   1.000
_cell.length_b   1.000
_cell.length_c   1.000
_cell.angle_alpha   90.00
_cell.angle_beta   90.00
_cell.angle_gamma   90.00
#
_symmetry.space_group_name_H-M   'P 1'
#
loop_
_entity.id
_entity.type
_entity.pdbx_description
1 polymer ?
#
loop_
_entity_poly.entity_id
_entity_poly.type
_entity_poly.pdbx_seq_one_letter_code
_entity_poly.pdbx_strand_id
1 'polypeptide(L)'
;MKLLIFLTSLMPFSAMAIRYDTLTTLLANAAMAQSNAYIKVRTTIVDFGTNAIPSLAQAVVDKDLSWQQRLTARICYEHIERGDEIEELLRYNWREHPDFNLDWERSMAGPGLKMSELVISRMLELGLWYYYIETTWKQTEEWPLVRIRRIYEYWNPWCRAVLKGQPEEVYLWLSIEDRLDRDVAMEAYDSKTLYAYVRKNKQTNSVSVLVRRYDAYFQRDTGGIDAYPGRNAELYSGILKTIISFSDSSHADMLEKFIDERPDLAELKPKLEEVRARPAHPPAPEPLFRLGITPVKTP
;
A
#
# COMPACT_ATOMS: atom_id res chain seq x y z
N MET A 1 -55.47 8.66 41.97
CA MET A 1 -54.09 8.22 42.33
C MET A 1 -53.40 7.74 41.05
N LYS A 2 -52.11 8.07 40.90
CA LYS A 2 -51.40 8.32 39.64
C LYS A 2 -51.35 7.16 38.62
N LEU A 3 -51.55 7.54 37.36
CA LEU A 3 -51.18 6.86 36.12
C LEU A 3 -49.65 6.76 36.02
N LEU A 4 -49.10 5.59 35.71
CA LEU A 4 -47.76 5.47 35.12
C LEU A 4 -47.69 4.22 34.26
N ILE A 5 -48.03 4.38 32.98
CA ILE A 5 -47.76 3.43 31.91
C ILE A 5 -46.30 3.70 31.50
N PHE A 6 -45.37 2.84 31.93
CA PHE A 6 -44.02 2.81 31.37
C PHE A 6 -44.09 2.14 29.99
N LEU A 7 -44.37 2.94 28.97
CA LEU A 7 -44.09 2.62 27.58
C LEU A 7 -42.56 2.67 27.40
N THR A 8 -41.90 1.54 27.65
CA THR A 8 -40.54 1.31 27.15
C THR A 8 -40.62 1.22 25.63
N SER A 9 -40.29 2.32 24.96
CA SER A 9 -39.99 2.38 23.55
C SER A 9 -38.75 1.54 23.25
N LEU A 10 -38.94 0.23 23.13
CA LEU A 10 -38.05 -0.62 22.33
C LEU A 10 -38.24 -0.17 20.88
N MET A 11 -37.45 0.80 20.43
CA MET A 11 -37.28 1.00 19.00
C MET A 11 -36.73 -0.29 18.43
N PRO A 12 -37.42 -0.94 17.46
CA PRO A 12 -36.79 -1.98 16.69
C PRO A 12 -35.81 -1.27 15.75
N PHE A 13 -34.57 -1.06 16.19
CA PHE A 13 -33.47 -0.96 15.25
C PHE A 13 -33.27 -2.37 14.69
N SER A 14 -34.17 -2.76 13.79
CA SER A 14 -33.90 -3.80 12.82
C SER A 14 -32.88 -3.21 11.86
N ALA A 15 -31.64 -3.02 12.32
CA ALA A 15 -30.51 -2.87 11.44
C ALA A 15 -30.53 -4.14 10.58
N MET A 16 -30.83 -4.00 9.29
CA MET A 16 -30.61 -5.09 8.34
C MET A 16 -29.09 -5.29 8.30
N ALA A 17 -28.58 -6.09 9.23
CA ALA A 17 -27.22 -6.56 9.20
C ALA A 17 -27.05 -7.27 7.85
N ILE A 18 -26.10 -6.79 7.05
CA ILE A 18 -25.77 -7.46 5.79
C ILE A 18 -25.42 -8.90 6.15
N ARG A 19 -26.00 -9.84 5.41
CA ARG A 19 -25.64 -11.24 5.62
C ARG A 19 -24.12 -11.39 5.42
N TYR A 20 -23.47 -11.99 6.41
CA TYR A 20 -22.02 -12.11 6.44
C TYR A 20 -21.46 -12.79 5.19
N ASP A 21 -22.16 -13.79 4.65
CA ASP A 21 -21.78 -14.51 3.43
C ASP A 21 -21.76 -13.62 2.16
N THR A 22 -22.75 -12.72 2.03
CA THR A 22 -22.77 -11.72 0.96
C THR A 22 -21.56 -10.79 1.07
N LEU A 23 -21.26 -10.32 2.29
CA LEU A 23 -20.12 -9.43 2.53
C LEU A 23 -18.79 -10.14 2.22
N THR A 24 -18.59 -11.36 2.69
CA THR A 24 -17.35 -12.14 2.45
C THR A 24 -17.09 -12.35 0.96
N THR A 25 -18.15 -12.58 0.18
CA THR A 25 -18.05 -12.70 -1.29
C THR A 25 -17.59 -11.38 -1.92
N LEU A 26 -18.18 -10.24 -1.51
CA LEU A 26 -17.77 -8.92 -2.00
C LEU A 26 -16.33 -8.59 -1.60
N LEU A 27 -15.93 -8.93 -0.37
CA LEU A 27 -14.55 -8.76 0.10
C LEU A 27 -13.56 -9.58 -0.72
N ALA A 28 -13.89 -10.84 -1.06
CA ALA A 28 -13.06 -11.66 -1.92
C ALA A 28 -12.91 -11.06 -3.33
N ASN A 29 -14.01 -10.55 -3.89
CA ASN A 29 -14.00 -9.90 -5.20
C ASN A 29 -13.14 -8.62 -5.19
N ALA A 30 -13.28 -7.77 -4.18
CA ALA A 30 -12.48 -6.56 -4.04
C ALA A 30 -11.00 -6.86 -3.75
N ALA A 31 -10.71 -7.89 -2.94
CA ALA A 31 -9.35 -8.35 -2.69
C ALA A 31 -8.61 -8.72 -3.98
N MET A 32 -9.29 -9.32 -4.96
CA MET A 32 -8.72 -9.73 -6.24
C MET A 32 -8.74 -8.64 -7.33
N ALA A 33 -9.68 -7.70 -7.25
CA ALA A 33 -9.84 -6.67 -8.26
C ALA A 33 -8.77 -5.56 -8.15
N GLN A 34 -8.61 -4.81 -9.24
CA GLN A 34 -7.73 -3.65 -9.38
C GLN A 34 -8.47 -2.50 -10.07
N SER A 35 -8.00 -1.26 -9.85
CA SER A 35 -8.48 -0.05 -10.51
C SER A 35 -10.02 0.09 -10.46
N ASN A 36 -10.66 0.46 -11.58
CA ASN A 36 -12.11 0.66 -11.66
C ASN A 36 -12.94 -0.56 -11.24
N ALA A 37 -12.46 -1.79 -11.45
CA ALA A 37 -13.17 -2.99 -11.00
C ALA A 37 -13.20 -3.07 -9.48
N TYR A 38 -12.08 -2.76 -8.83
CA TYR A 38 -12.00 -2.66 -7.38
C TYR A 38 -12.88 -1.55 -6.83
N ILE A 39 -12.81 -0.33 -7.40
CA ILE A 39 -13.60 0.82 -6.95
C ILE A 39 -15.08 0.48 -6.94
N LYS A 40 -15.62 -0.14 -8.01
CA LYS A 40 -17.03 -0.53 -8.09
C LYS A 40 -17.47 -1.46 -6.94
N VAL A 41 -16.66 -2.48 -6.64
CA VAL A 41 -16.98 -3.42 -5.55
C VAL A 41 -16.84 -2.75 -4.19
N ARG A 42 -15.78 -1.95 -3.98
CA ARG A 42 -15.58 -1.19 -2.74
C ARG A 42 -16.73 -0.21 -2.50
N THR A 43 -17.14 0.57 -3.50
CA THR A 43 -18.29 1.46 -3.41
C THR A 43 -19.56 0.69 -3.06
N THR A 44 -19.80 -0.47 -3.66
CA THR A 44 -20.96 -1.32 -3.31
C THR A 44 -20.96 -1.71 -1.82
N ILE A 45 -19.79 -2.03 -1.26
CA ILE A 45 -19.66 -2.36 0.17
C ILE A 45 -19.89 -1.11 1.04
N VAL A 46 -19.31 0.03 0.65
CA VAL A 46 -19.43 1.31 1.36
C VAL A 46 -20.87 1.85 1.33
N ASP A 47 -21.61 1.64 0.24
CA ASP A 47 -23.00 2.07 0.06
C ASP A 47 -23.98 1.37 1.03
N PHE A 48 -23.58 0.23 1.62
CA PHE A 48 -24.35 -0.34 2.73
C PHE A 48 -24.27 0.51 4.01
N GLY A 49 -23.30 1.43 4.09
CA GLY A 49 -23.12 2.39 5.16
C GLY A 49 -22.87 1.75 6.52
N THR A 50 -23.35 2.42 7.57
CA THR A 50 -23.14 2.00 8.97
C THR A 50 -23.68 0.60 9.30
N ASN A 51 -24.60 0.06 8.50
CA ASN A 51 -25.10 -1.31 8.65
C ASN A 51 -24.02 -2.38 8.34
N ALA A 52 -22.98 -2.03 7.59
CA ALA A 52 -21.87 -2.94 7.27
C ALA A 52 -20.84 -3.04 8.40
N ILE A 53 -20.76 -2.03 9.28
CA ILE A 53 -19.68 -1.86 10.24
C ILE A 53 -19.49 -3.08 11.16
N PRO A 54 -20.53 -3.68 11.77
CA PRO A 54 -20.35 -4.87 12.61
C PRO A 54 -19.74 -6.06 11.83
N SER A 55 -20.23 -6.30 10.61
CA SER A 55 -19.77 -7.40 9.77
C SER A 55 -18.35 -7.16 9.22
N LEU A 56 -18.01 -5.91 8.89
CA LEU A 56 -16.66 -5.51 8.50
C LEU A 56 -15.68 -5.66 9.67
N ALA A 57 -16.04 -5.22 10.87
CA ALA A 57 -15.22 -5.39 12.07
C ALA A 57 -14.97 -6.86 12.39
N GLN A 58 -15.99 -7.72 12.22
CA GLN A 58 -15.86 -9.16 12.36
C GLN A 58 -14.90 -9.73 11.32
N ALA A 59 -15.06 -9.36 10.04
CA ALA A 59 -14.18 -9.83 8.97
C ALA A 59 -12.72 -9.45 9.21
N VAL A 60 -12.44 -8.25 9.74
CA VAL A 60 -11.09 -7.77 10.04
C VAL A 60 -10.33 -8.68 11.04
N VAL A 61 -11.02 -9.35 11.95
CA VAL A 61 -10.42 -10.24 12.96
C VAL A 61 -10.56 -11.73 12.63
N ASP A 62 -11.27 -12.07 11.55
CA ASP A 62 -11.54 -13.44 11.13
C ASP A 62 -10.30 -14.09 10.50
N LYS A 63 -9.68 -15.02 11.23
CA LYS A 63 -8.46 -15.70 10.80
C LYS A 63 -8.66 -16.67 9.63
N ASP A 64 -9.90 -17.03 9.34
CA ASP A 64 -10.23 -17.88 8.19
C ASP A 64 -10.21 -17.08 6.88
N LEU A 65 -10.23 -15.74 6.97
CA LEU A 65 -10.07 -14.84 5.83
C LEU A 65 -8.59 -14.54 5.55
N SER A 66 -8.28 -14.47 4.25
CA SER A 66 -6.97 -14.00 3.79
C SER A 66 -6.69 -12.58 4.27
N TRP A 67 -5.41 -12.23 4.45
CA TRP A 67 -5.03 -10.87 4.83
C TRP A 67 -5.55 -9.84 3.82
N GLN A 68 -5.65 -10.18 2.52
CA GLN A 68 -6.22 -9.29 1.51
C GLN A 68 -7.69 -8.97 1.82
N GLN A 69 -8.50 -9.98 2.13
CA GLN A 69 -9.91 -9.78 2.47
C GLN A 69 -10.06 -8.97 3.77
N ARG A 70 -9.22 -9.24 4.78
CA ARG A 70 -9.23 -8.48 6.04
C ARG A 70 -8.81 -7.03 5.84
N LEU A 71 -7.78 -6.78 5.04
CA LEU A 71 -7.35 -5.43 4.68
C LEU A 71 -8.44 -4.69 3.89
N THR A 72 -9.07 -5.35 2.90
CA THR A 72 -10.22 -4.78 2.17
C THR A 72 -11.37 -4.44 3.12
N ALA A 73 -11.69 -5.31 4.08
CA ALA A 73 -12.73 -5.05 5.07
C ALA A 73 -12.38 -3.81 5.90
N ARG A 74 -11.11 -3.67 6.31
CA ARG A 74 -10.67 -2.50 7.05
C ARG A 74 -10.69 -1.21 6.23
N ILE A 75 -10.29 -1.27 4.96
CA ILE A 75 -10.40 -0.13 4.04
C ILE A 75 -11.86 0.30 3.92
N CYS A 76 -12.79 -0.64 3.66
CA CYS A 76 -14.22 -0.32 3.55
C CYS A 76 -14.77 0.26 4.86
N TYR A 77 -14.33 -0.25 6.01
CA TYR A 77 -14.68 0.32 7.32
C TYR A 77 -14.23 1.79 7.41
N GLU A 78 -12.98 2.09 7.04
CA GLU A 78 -12.45 3.45 7.11
C GLU A 78 -13.18 4.40 6.15
N HIS A 79 -13.54 3.95 4.95
CA HIS A 79 -14.37 4.74 4.03
C HIS A 79 -15.76 5.06 4.59
N ILE A 80 -16.40 4.13 5.30
CA ILE A 80 -17.72 4.37 5.90
C ILE A 80 -17.64 5.34 7.08
N GLU A 81 -16.65 5.16 7.96
CA GLU A 81 -16.57 5.93 9.21
C GLU A 81 -15.86 7.28 9.05
N ARG A 82 -15.00 7.40 8.03
CA ARG A 82 -14.09 8.55 7.84
C ARG A 82 -14.06 9.05 6.39
N GLY A 83 -15.07 8.70 5.59
CA GLY A 83 -15.18 9.14 4.20
C GLY A 83 -15.11 10.67 4.06
N ASP A 84 -15.77 11.40 4.96
CA ASP A 84 -15.74 12.87 4.98
C ASP A 84 -14.31 13.43 5.18
N GLU A 85 -13.50 12.80 6.03
CA GLU A 85 -12.10 13.21 6.26
C GLU A 85 -11.21 12.91 5.04
N ILE A 86 -11.47 11.80 4.34
CA ILE A 86 -10.80 11.46 3.08
C ILE A 86 -11.14 12.52 2.02
N GLU A 87 -12.43 12.86 1.88
CA GLU A 87 -12.88 13.90 0.95
C GLU A 87 -12.29 15.27 1.28
N GLU A 88 -12.25 15.64 2.57
CA GLU A 88 -11.64 16.87 3.04
C GLU A 88 -10.16 16.92 2.64
N LEU A 89 -9.40 15.85 2.91
CA LEU A 89 -7.99 15.75 2.53
C LEU A 89 -7.78 15.92 1.01
N LEU A 90 -8.62 15.27 0.20
CA LEU A 90 -8.56 15.38 -1.26
C LEU A 90 -8.89 16.79 -1.77
N ARG A 91 -9.77 17.51 -1.08
CA ARG A 91 -10.20 18.88 -1.41
C ARG A 91 -9.37 19.97 -0.73
N TYR A 92 -8.47 19.60 0.18
CA TYR A 92 -7.74 20.53 1.03
C TYR A 92 -6.92 21.54 0.21
N ASN A 93 -7.24 22.83 0.35
CA ASN A 93 -6.52 23.89 -0.33
C ASN A 93 -5.18 24.17 0.35
N TRP A 94 -4.15 23.44 -0.06
CA TRP A 94 -2.82 23.56 0.53
C TRP A 94 -2.24 24.98 0.50
N ARG A 95 -2.68 25.86 -0.41
CA ARG A 95 -2.21 27.27 -0.45
C ARG A 95 -2.66 28.09 0.76
N GLU A 96 -3.71 27.64 1.44
CA GLU A 96 -4.23 28.27 2.65
C GLU A 96 -3.61 27.70 3.92
N HIS A 97 -2.80 26.64 3.81
CA HIS A 97 -2.10 26.10 4.97
C HIS A 97 -1.06 27.13 5.47
N PRO A 98 -1.00 27.41 6.80
CA PRO A 98 -0.09 28.42 7.36
C PRO A 98 1.38 28.26 6.94
N ASP A 99 1.86 27.03 6.88
CA ASP A 99 3.23 26.69 6.49
C ASP A 99 3.46 26.55 4.97
N PHE A 100 2.46 26.86 4.14
CA PHE A 100 2.63 26.83 2.70
C PHE A 100 3.48 28.02 2.23
N ASN A 101 4.59 27.73 1.55
CA ASN A 101 5.43 28.74 0.97
C ASN A 101 5.09 28.97 -0.51
N LEU A 102 4.57 30.17 -0.83
CA LEU A 102 4.23 30.58 -2.20
C LEU A 102 5.42 30.52 -3.18
N ASP A 103 6.67 30.68 -2.70
CA ASP A 103 7.85 30.59 -3.55
C ASP A 103 8.09 29.17 -4.11
N TRP A 104 7.48 28.14 -3.51
CA TRP A 104 7.53 26.79 -4.07
C TRP A 104 6.89 26.71 -5.46
N GLU A 105 5.87 27.54 -5.75
CA GLU A 105 5.25 27.60 -7.08
C GLU A 105 6.21 28.11 -8.16
N ARG A 106 7.14 28.99 -7.76
CA ARG A 106 8.15 29.58 -8.65
C ARG A 106 9.35 28.66 -8.85
N SER A 107 9.51 27.63 -8.02
CA SER A 107 10.64 26.71 -8.10
C SER A 107 10.53 25.79 -9.32
N MET A 108 11.67 25.43 -9.92
CA MET A 108 11.70 24.45 -11.02
C MET A 108 11.17 23.08 -10.59
N ALA A 109 11.47 22.67 -9.36
CA ALA A 109 10.98 21.42 -8.78
C ALA A 109 9.46 21.41 -8.61
N GLY A 110 8.87 22.58 -8.33
CA GLY A 110 7.45 22.77 -8.07
C GLY A 110 7.05 22.44 -6.63
N PRO A 111 5.83 22.86 -6.25
CA PRO A 111 5.28 22.67 -4.91
C PRO A 111 5.12 21.19 -4.55
N GLY A 112 4.76 20.32 -5.49
CA GLY A 112 4.65 18.88 -5.24
C GLY A 112 5.91 18.22 -4.65
N LEU A 113 7.14 18.68 -4.95
CA LEU A 113 8.32 18.13 -4.27
C LEU A 113 8.55 18.80 -2.91
N LYS A 114 8.42 20.13 -2.87
CA LYS A 114 8.80 20.97 -1.73
C LYS A 114 7.85 20.87 -0.55
N MET A 115 6.59 20.52 -0.79
CA MET A 115 5.57 20.36 0.25
C MET A 115 5.63 19.03 1.00
N SER A 116 6.60 18.16 0.71
CA SER A 116 6.58 16.78 1.23
C SER A 116 6.46 16.71 2.74
N GLU A 117 7.26 17.48 3.49
CA GLU A 117 7.20 17.50 4.95
C GLU A 117 5.85 18.01 5.46
N LEU A 118 5.34 19.09 4.86
CA LEU A 118 4.05 19.69 5.17
C LEU A 118 2.91 18.68 5.01
N VAL A 119 2.84 18.04 3.84
CA VAL A 119 1.76 17.11 3.50
C VAL A 119 1.84 15.85 4.35
N ILE A 120 3.05 15.29 4.54
CA ILE A 120 3.25 14.10 5.37
C ILE A 120 2.86 14.40 6.82
N SER A 121 3.21 15.57 7.37
CA SER A 121 2.81 15.96 8.74
C SER A 121 1.29 15.98 8.88
N ARG A 122 0.59 16.63 7.94
CA ARG A 122 -0.88 16.68 7.96
C ARG A 122 -1.51 15.29 7.81
N MET A 123 -0.98 14.45 6.94
CA MET A 123 -1.46 13.07 6.76
C MET A 123 -1.21 12.21 8.01
N LEU A 124 -0.10 12.43 8.73
CA LEU A 124 0.17 11.76 10.01
C LEU A 124 -0.88 12.15 11.06
N GLU A 125 -1.26 13.43 11.14
CA GLU A 125 -2.31 13.93 12.04
C GLU A 125 -3.66 13.29 11.75
N LEU A 126 -4.04 13.20 10.47
CA LEU A 126 -5.29 12.58 10.05
C LEU A 126 -5.26 11.07 10.29
N GLY A 127 -4.16 10.39 10.01
CA GLY A 127 -4.02 8.96 10.24
C GLY A 127 -5.05 8.12 9.49
N LEU A 128 -5.29 8.42 8.20
CA LEU A 128 -6.14 7.64 7.29
C LEU A 128 -5.35 6.47 6.70
N TRP A 129 -4.81 5.62 7.58
CA TRP A 129 -3.76 4.65 7.26
C TRP A 129 -4.15 3.68 6.15
N TYR A 130 -5.40 3.23 6.17
CA TYR A 130 -5.88 2.19 5.26
C TYR A 130 -6.22 2.76 3.89
N TYR A 131 -6.74 3.98 3.84
CA TYR A 131 -6.81 4.79 2.63
C TYR A 131 -5.42 4.99 2.01
N TYR A 132 -4.39 5.33 2.80
CA TYR A 132 -3.02 5.50 2.28
C TYR A 132 -2.44 4.20 1.70
N ILE A 133 -2.77 3.05 2.28
CA ILE A 133 -2.39 1.74 1.72
C ILE A 133 -3.16 1.46 0.42
N GLU A 134 -4.47 1.72 0.41
CA GLU A 134 -5.37 1.49 -0.72
C GLU A 134 -4.88 2.20 -1.99
N THR A 135 -4.48 3.47 -1.90
CA THR A 135 -3.99 4.24 -3.06
C THR A 135 -2.77 3.59 -3.71
N THR A 136 -1.92 2.93 -2.92
CA THR A 136 -0.77 2.18 -3.43
C THR A 136 -1.15 0.79 -3.93
N TRP A 137 -2.06 0.10 -3.24
CA TRP A 137 -2.40 -1.30 -3.55
C TRP A 137 -3.33 -1.45 -4.75
N LYS A 138 -4.33 -0.57 -4.87
CA LYS A 138 -5.49 -0.76 -5.76
C LYS A 138 -5.57 0.19 -6.96
N GLN A 139 -4.64 1.12 -7.09
CA GLN A 139 -4.62 2.14 -8.15
C GLN A 139 -5.98 2.83 -8.29
N THR A 140 -6.46 3.42 -7.20
CA THR A 140 -7.80 4.02 -7.16
C THR A 140 -7.92 5.31 -7.97
N GLU A 141 -6.79 5.88 -8.40
CA GLU A 141 -6.73 7.19 -9.05
C GLU A 141 -7.39 8.30 -8.21
N GLU A 142 -7.44 8.12 -6.89
CA GLU A 142 -7.89 9.14 -5.95
C GLU A 142 -6.72 10.09 -5.64
N TRP A 143 -6.72 11.23 -6.32
CA TRP A 143 -5.69 12.28 -6.20
C TRP A 143 -6.28 13.57 -5.64
N PRO A 144 -5.45 14.47 -5.08
CA PRO A 144 -5.89 15.79 -4.67
C PRO A 144 -6.60 16.51 -5.80
N LEU A 145 -7.81 17.00 -5.52
CA LEU A 145 -8.64 17.73 -6.48
C LEU A 145 -8.15 19.17 -6.67
N VAL A 146 -7.34 19.67 -5.74
CA VAL A 146 -6.74 21.00 -5.81
C VAL A 146 -5.60 21.00 -6.81
N ARG A 147 -5.71 21.87 -7.83
CA ARG A 147 -4.68 22.02 -8.87
C ARG A 147 -3.45 22.71 -8.31
N ILE A 148 -2.46 21.91 -7.93
CA ILE A 148 -1.12 22.33 -7.54
C ILE A 148 -0.12 21.62 -8.45
N ARG A 149 0.85 22.38 -8.97
CA ARG A 149 1.82 21.86 -9.94
C ARG A 149 2.53 20.63 -9.38
N ARG A 150 2.41 19.51 -10.10
CA ARG A 150 3.01 18.19 -9.81
C ARG A 150 2.50 17.50 -8.54
N ILE A 151 1.42 17.96 -7.90
CA ILE A 151 0.93 17.32 -6.66
C ILE A 151 0.56 15.84 -6.86
N TYR A 152 -0.05 15.50 -8.00
CA TYR A 152 -0.43 14.13 -8.35
C TYR A 152 0.78 13.17 -8.44
N GLU A 153 1.94 13.67 -8.89
CA GLU A 153 3.16 12.85 -9.01
C GLU A 153 3.70 12.40 -7.64
N TYR A 154 3.43 13.19 -6.60
CA TYR A 154 3.96 12.97 -5.25
C TYR A 154 2.92 12.42 -4.27
N TRP A 155 1.64 12.36 -4.64
CA TRP A 155 0.58 11.88 -3.76
C TRP A 155 0.82 10.47 -3.21
N ASN A 156 1.01 9.49 -4.10
CA ASN A 156 1.27 8.11 -3.68
C ASN A 156 2.60 7.98 -2.92
N PRO A 157 3.72 8.62 -3.35
CA PRO A 157 4.92 8.71 -2.52
C PRO A 157 4.69 9.24 -1.10
N TRP A 158 3.85 10.27 -0.91
CA TRP A 158 3.52 10.79 0.41
C TRP A 158 2.67 9.81 1.23
N CYS A 159 1.65 9.19 0.62
CA CYS A 159 0.85 8.12 1.24
C CYS A 159 1.71 6.96 1.75
N ARG A 160 2.79 6.62 1.04
CA ARG A 160 3.74 5.60 1.52
C ARG A 160 4.63 6.11 2.64
N ALA A 161 5.11 7.35 2.52
CA ALA A 161 6.02 7.94 3.50
C ALA A 161 5.38 8.09 4.88
N VAL A 162 4.09 8.44 4.95
CA VAL A 162 3.34 8.59 6.22
C VAL A 162 3.20 7.27 6.99
N LEU A 163 3.24 6.12 6.31
CA LEU A 163 3.16 4.80 6.94
C LEU A 163 4.48 4.35 7.57
N LYS A 164 5.60 5.03 7.27
CA LYS A 164 6.91 4.63 7.78
C LYS A 164 6.97 4.72 9.30
N GLY A 165 7.36 3.61 9.94
CA GLY A 165 7.43 3.49 11.40
C GLY A 165 6.07 3.29 12.08
N GLN A 166 4.97 3.24 11.32
CA GLN A 166 3.65 2.89 11.84
C GLN A 166 3.45 1.37 11.82
N PRO A 167 2.60 0.82 12.71
CA PRO A 167 2.22 -0.59 12.65
C PRO A 167 1.68 -1.00 11.28
N GLU A 168 0.95 -0.11 10.60
CA GLU A 168 0.34 -0.36 9.30
C GLU A 168 1.35 -0.47 8.14
N GLU A 169 2.63 -0.13 8.36
CA GLU A 169 3.69 -0.28 7.35
C GLU A 169 3.81 -1.72 6.83
N VAL A 170 3.52 -2.72 7.68
CA VAL A 170 3.53 -4.14 7.27
C VAL A 170 2.54 -4.39 6.13
N TYR A 171 1.34 -3.81 6.22
CA TYR A 171 0.33 -3.96 5.16
C TYR A 171 0.71 -3.21 3.89
N LEU A 172 1.44 -2.09 3.98
CA LEU A 172 2.00 -1.44 2.80
C LEU A 172 2.94 -2.40 2.05
N TRP A 173 3.85 -3.07 2.76
CA TRP A 173 4.78 -3.99 2.12
C TRP A 173 4.08 -5.21 1.53
N LEU A 174 3.14 -5.82 2.25
CA LEU A 174 2.29 -6.90 1.73
C LEU A 174 1.52 -6.47 0.48
N SER A 175 0.94 -5.27 0.48
CA SER A 175 0.24 -4.71 -0.67
C SER A 175 1.15 -4.46 -1.86
N ILE A 176 2.37 -3.96 -1.65
CA ILE A 176 3.33 -3.76 -2.74
C ILE A 176 3.78 -5.09 -3.33
N GLU A 177 4.06 -6.09 -2.49
CA GLU A 177 4.42 -7.45 -2.94
C GLU A 177 3.29 -8.09 -3.75
N ASP A 178 2.06 -8.05 -3.22
CA ASP A 178 0.86 -8.57 -3.88
C ASP A 178 0.64 -7.90 -5.24
N ARG A 179 0.75 -6.57 -5.30
CA ARG A 179 0.60 -5.81 -6.55
C ARG A 179 1.72 -6.16 -7.54
N LEU A 180 2.97 -6.16 -7.10
CA LEU A 180 4.10 -6.53 -7.96
C LEU A 180 3.96 -7.95 -8.51
N ASP A 181 3.50 -8.91 -7.72
CA ASP A 181 3.44 -10.33 -8.12
C ASP A 181 2.20 -10.64 -8.98
N ARG A 182 1.04 -10.04 -8.68
CA ARG A 182 -0.25 -10.45 -9.27
C ARG A 182 -0.83 -9.50 -10.30
N ASP A 183 -0.49 -8.21 -10.26
CA ASP A 183 -1.06 -7.23 -11.17
C ASP A 183 -0.37 -7.27 -12.54
N VAL A 184 -0.90 -8.12 -13.42
CA VAL A 184 -0.41 -8.28 -14.80
C VAL A 184 -0.66 -7.03 -15.66
N ALA A 185 -1.63 -6.19 -15.28
CA ALA A 185 -2.00 -4.99 -16.01
C ALA A 185 -1.25 -3.75 -15.49
N MET A 186 -0.43 -3.89 -14.43
CA MET A 186 0.32 -2.78 -13.86
C MET A 186 1.17 -2.08 -14.91
N GLU A 187 0.98 -0.77 -15.01
CA GLU A 187 1.75 0.09 -15.89
C GLU A 187 3.26 -0.02 -15.63
N ALA A 188 4.05 0.15 -16.68
CA ALA A 188 5.50 0.03 -16.60
C ALA A 188 6.11 1.03 -15.62
N TYR A 189 5.60 2.27 -15.59
CA TYR A 189 6.06 3.31 -14.67
C TYR A 189 5.81 2.94 -13.21
N ASP A 190 4.61 2.49 -12.88
CA ASP A 190 4.23 2.07 -11.52
C ASP A 190 5.04 0.88 -11.04
N SER A 191 5.18 -0.14 -11.89
CA SER A 191 5.98 -1.34 -11.59
C SER A 191 7.43 -0.99 -11.28
N LYS A 192 8.06 -0.14 -12.07
CA LYS A 192 9.42 0.34 -11.80
C LYS A 192 9.49 1.12 -10.48
N THR A 193 8.52 1.99 -10.24
CA THR A 193 8.49 2.84 -9.05
C THR A 193 8.38 2.01 -7.78
N LEU A 194 7.48 1.01 -7.75
CA LEU A 194 7.32 0.12 -6.60
C LEU A 194 8.53 -0.79 -6.41
N TYR A 195 9.05 -1.38 -7.48
CA TYR A 195 10.27 -2.20 -7.42
C TYR A 195 11.46 -1.41 -6.86
N ALA A 196 11.68 -0.20 -7.37
CA ALA A 196 12.71 0.69 -6.88
C ALA A 196 12.48 1.13 -5.43
N TYR A 197 11.23 1.33 -5.04
CA TYR A 197 10.86 1.70 -3.66
C TYR A 197 11.18 0.59 -2.67
N VAL A 198 10.81 -0.67 -2.96
CA VAL A 198 11.18 -1.84 -2.13
C VAL A 198 12.70 -1.96 -2.01
N ARG A 199 13.42 -1.88 -3.15
CA ARG A 199 14.89 -1.97 -3.16
C ARG A 199 15.56 -0.87 -2.35
N LYS A 200 15.12 0.38 -2.48
CA LYS A 200 15.67 1.53 -1.74
C LYS A 200 15.48 1.39 -0.23
N ASN A 201 14.35 0.82 0.19
CA ASN A 201 14.05 0.57 1.60
C ASN A 201 14.61 -0.76 2.12
N LYS A 202 15.28 -1.55 1.26
CA LYS A 202 15.95 -2.82 1.64
C LYS A 202 15.01 -3.80 2.37
N GLN A 203 13.77 -3.91 1.90
CA GLN A 203 12.76 -4.76 2.53
C GLN A 203 13.07 -6.24 2.27
N THR A 204 13.59 -6.92 3.30
CA THR A 204 14.07 -8.31 3.21
C THR A 204 12.95 -9.30 2.85
N ASN A 205 11.74 -9.13 3.41
CA ASN A 205 10.60 -10.00 3.08
C ASN A 205 10.23 -9.99 1.59
N SER A 206 10.53 -8.89 0.90
CA SER A 206 10.21 -8.71 -0.52
C SER A 206 11.29 -9.21 -1.47
N VAL A 207 12.41 -9.76 -1.00
CA VAL A 207 13.50 -10.25 -1.86
C VAL A 207 12.98 -11.25 -2.89
N SER A 208 12.11 -12.18 -2.47
CA SER A 208 11.53 -13.19 -3.35
C SER A 208 10.78 -12.58 -4.54
N VAL A 209 9.96 -11.55 -4.33
CA VAL A 209 9.23 -10.90 -5.43
C VAL A 209 10.17 -10.08 -6.33
N LEU A 210 11.21 -9.46 -5.75
CA LEU A 210 12.21 -8.73 -6.53
C LEU A 210 12.96 -9.65 -7.48
N VAL A 211 13.37 -10.84 -7.02
CA VAL A 211 14.04 -11.84 -7.86
C VAL A 211 13.09 -12.38 -8.94
N ARG A 212 11.84 -12.72 -8.59
CA ARG A 212 10.85 -13.19 -9.58
C ARG A 212 10.53 -12.15 -10.67
N ARG A 213 10.49 -10.86 -10.30
CA ARG A 213 10.14 -9.76 -11.21
C ARG A 213 11.35 -9.07 -11.83
N TYR A 214 12.53 -9.61 -11.61
CA TYR A 214 13.80 -9.02 -12.01
C TYR A 214 13.85 -8.73 -13.52
N ASP A 215 13.61 -9.73 -14.37
CA ASP A 215 13.61 -9.53 -15.84
C ASP A 215 12.55 -8.54 -16.29
N ALA A 216 11.34 -8.65 -15.74
CA ALA A 216 10.21 -7.81 -16.11
C ALA A 216 10.51 -6.32 -15.82
N TYR A 217 11.21 -6.04 -14.72
CA TYR A 217 11.69 -4.69 -14.40
C TYR A 217 12.63 -4.17 -15.49
N PHE A 218 13.61 -4.96 -15.92
CA PHE A 218 14.60 -4.52 -16.92
C PHE A 218 14.05 -4.44 -18.34
N GLN A 219 13.20 -5.38 -18.76
CA GLN A 219 12.54 -5.31 -20.07
C GLN A 219 11.74 -4.01 -20.23
N ARG A 220 11.10 -3.56 -19.16
CA ARG A 220 10.36 -2.29 -19.11
C ARG A 220 11.30 -1.07 -19.04
N ASP A 221 12.54 -1.24 -18.57
CA ASP A 221 13.53 -0.16 -18.41
C ASP A 221 14.36 0.13 -19.65
N THR A 222 14.66 -0.88 -20.45
CA THR A 222 15.58 -0.74 -21.59
C THR A 222 14.90 -0.70 -22.96
N GLY A 223 13.57 -0.75 -23.03
CA GLY A 223 12.84 -0.58 -24.30
C GLY A 223 12.95 -1.75 -25.28
N GLY A 224 13.18 -2.98 -24.79
CA GLY A 224 13.24 -4.18 -25.61
C GLY A 224 14.35 -5.15 -25.19
N ILE A 225 14.16 -6.43 -25.51
CA ILE A 225 15.03 -7.57 -25.17
C ILE A 225 16.38 -7.50 -25.92
N ASP A 226 16.48 -6.70 -26.99
CA ASP A 226 17.66 -6.67 -27.89
C ASP A 226 18.77 -5.68 -27.49
N ALA A 227 18.64 -4.96 -26.37
CA ALA A 227 19.66 -4.01 -25.90
C ALA A 227 20.66 -4.65 -24.91
N TYR A 228 21.28 -5.77 -25.28
CA TYR A 228 22.32 -6.45 -24.49
C TYR A 228 23.64 -6.53 -25.25
N PRO A 229 24.44 -5.44 -25.24
CA PRO A 229 25.78 -5.57 -24.67
C PRO A 229 26.28 -4.34 -23.87
N GLY A 230 27.17 -4.57 -22.90
CA GLY A 230 27.95 -3.55 -22.21
C GLY A 230 27.30 -2.94 -20.95
N ARG A 231 27.05 -1.63 -20.96
CA ARG A 231 26.61 -0.80 -19.81
C ARG A 231 25.35 -1.32 -19.10
N ASN A 232 24.48 -2.02 -19.84
CA ASN A 232 23.27 -2.60 -19.27
C ASN A 232 23.56 -3.83 -18.39
N ALA A 233 24.61 -4.62 -18.68
CA ALA A 233 25.02 -5.75 -17.85
C ALA A 233 25.61 -5.29 -16.50
N GLU A 234 26.35 -4.18 -16.47
CA GLU A 234 26.83 -3.58 -15.22
C GLU A 234 25.68 -3.05 -14.36
N LEU A 235 24.69 -2.39 -14.98
CA LEU A 235 23.47 -1.95 -14.29
C LEU A 235 22.68 -3.15 -13.75
N TYR A 236 22.58 -4.22 -14.55
CA TYR A 236 21.98 -5.49 -14.19
C TYR A 236 22.67 -6.10 -12.97
N SER A 237 23.97 -6.40 -13.04
CA SER A 237 24.72 -6.92 -11.89
C SER A 237 24.63 -6.00 -10.67
N GLY A 238 24.68 -4.67 -10.86
CA GLY A 238 24.57 -3.69 -9.79
C GLY A 238 23.24 -3.72 -9.02
N ILE A 239 22.11 -3.93 -9.72
CA ILE A 239 20.80 -4.04 -9.07
C ILE A 239 20.70 -5.35 -8.29
N LEU A 240 21.12 -6.49 -8.84
CA LEU A 240 21.09 -7.76 -8.10
C LEU A 240 22.05 -7.73 -6.91
N LYS A 241 23.25 -7.14 -7.06
CA LYS A 241 24.18 -6.91 -5.95
C LYS A 241 23.52 -6.11 -4.82
N THR A 242 22.66 -5.15 -5.15
CA THR A 242 21.89 -4.40 -4.15
C THR A 242 20.92 -5.32 -3.42
N ILE A 243 20.18 -6.18 -4.14
CA ILE A 243 19.25 -7.16 -3.54
C ILE A 243 19.98 -8.12 -2.61
N ILE A 244 21.09 -8.70 -3.07
CA ILE A 244 21.96 -9.59 -2.28
C ILE A 244 22.42 -8.90 -0.98
N SER A 245 22.65 -7.58 -0.99
CA SER A 245 23.16 -6.86 0.19
C SER A 245 22.19 -6.80 1.38
N PHE A 246 20.89 -7.01 1.16
CA PHE A 246 19.88 -7.05 2.23
C PHE A 246 19.11 -8.38 2.29
N SER A 247 19.56 -9.37 1.52
CA SER A 247 19.07 -10.75 1.61
C SER A 247 19.67 -11.46 2.82
N ASP A 248 19.03 -12.53 3.26
CA ASP A 248 19.48 -13.40 4.36
C ASP A 248 19.48 -14.89 3.96
N SER A 249 19.83 -15.77 4.89
CA SER A 249 19.94 -17.21 4.64
C SER A 249 18.69 -17.87 4.06
N SER A 250 17.49 -17.34 4.32
CA SER A 250 16.24 -17.90 3.75
C SER A 250 16.13 -17.68 2.22
N HIS A 251 16.92 -16.77 1.67
CA HIS A 251 16.91 -16.40 0.25
C HIS A 251 18.05 -17.03 -0.55
N ALA A 252 19.04 -17.65 0.11
CA ALA A 252 20.29 -18.06 -0.51
C ALA A 252 20.07 -19.03 -1.70
N ASP A 253 19.26 -20.07 -1.50
CA ASP A 253 19.02 -21.10 -2.52
C ASP A 253 18.29 -20.54 -3.74
N MET A 254 17.32 -19.64 -3.53
CA MET A 254 16.60 -18.97 -4.62
C MET A 254 17.55 -18.07 -5.43
N LEU A 255 18.41 -17.33 -4.75
CA LEU A 255 19.40 -16.45 -5.39
C LEU A 255 20.46 -17.26 -6.15
N GLU A 256 20.93 -18.37 -5.59
CA GLU A 256 21.86 -19.28 -6.25
C GLU A 256 21.27 -19.82 -7.54
N LYS A 257 20.05 -20.39 -7.46
CA LYS A 257 19.35 -20.89 -8.65
C LYS A 257 19.20 -19.81 -9.72
N PHE A 258 18.78 -18.60 -9.30
CA PHE A 258 18.60 -17.48 -10.22
C PHE A 258 19.92 -17.06 -10.91
N ILE A 259 21.04 -17.08 -10.18
CA ILE A 259 22.36 -16.75 -10.72
C ILE A 259 22.93 -17.89 -11.58
N ASP A 260 22.68 -19.15 -11.22
CA ASP A 260 23.13 -20.32 -11.98
C ASP A 260 22.55 -20.35 -13.40
N GLU A 261 21.32 -19.88 -13.55
CA GLU A 261 20.64 -19.75 -14.84
C GLU A 261 21.21 -18.60 -15.70
N ARG A 262 22.17 -17.81 -15.18
CA ARG A 262 22.63 -16.53 -15.77
C ARG A 262 24.16 -16.35 -15.70
N PRO A 263 24.88 -16.68 -16.79
CA PRO A 263 26.33 -16.56 -16.84
C PRO A 263 26.86 -15.15 -16.55
N ASP A 264 26.12 -14.10 -16.90
CA ASP A 264 26.46 -12.69 -16.69
C ASP A 264 26.46 -12.27 -15.21
N LEU A 265 25.81 -13.04 -14.34
CA LEU A 265 25.75 -12.79 -12.90
C LEU A 265 26.65 -13.71 -12.09
N ALA A 266 27.41 -14.60 -12.74
CA ALA A 266 28.24 -15.60 -12.08
C ALA A 266 29.27 -14.98 -11.10
N GLU A 267 29.71 -13.74 -11.35
CA GLU A 267 30.60 -12.98 -10.44
C GLU A 267 29.98 -12.70 -9.06
N LEU A 268 28.66 -12.80 -8.91
CA LEU A 268 27.95 -12.54 -7.67
C LEU A 268 27.84 -13.80 -6.78
N LYS A 269 28.09 -15.01 -7.32
CA LYS A 269 28.00 -16.26 -6.54
C LYS A 269 28.80 -16.25 -5.24
N PRO A 270 30.06 -15.74 -5.19
CA PRO A 270 30.82 -15.73 -3.94
C PRO A 270 30.16 -14.94 -2.81
N LYS A 271 29.26 -13.98 -3.14
CA LYS A 271 28.54 -13.19 -2.12
C LYS A 271 27.41 -13.96 -1.46
N LEU A 272 26.99 -15.09 -2.00
CA LEU A 272 25.94 -15.92 -1.41
C LEU A 272 26.41 -16.58 -0.11
N GLU A 273 27.72 -16.78 0.08
CA GLU A 273 28.26 -17.23 1.37
C GLU A 273 27.95 -16.23 2.49
N GLU A 274 28.05 -14.93 2.22
CA GLU A 274 27.66 -13.90 3.19
C GLU A 274 26.15 -13.92 3.45
N VAL A 275 25.34 -14.22 2.43
CA VAL A 275 23.88 -14.34 2.57
C VAL A 275 23.54 -15.55 3.46
N ARG A 276 24.16 -16.71 3.21
CA ARG A 276 24.00 -17.94 4.01
C ARG A 276 24.41 -17.74 5.48
N ALA A 277 25.41 -16.90 5.73
CA ALA A 277 25.87 -16.60 7.08
C ALA A 277 24.95 -15.64 7.85
N ARG A 278 24.05 -14.90 7.18
CA ARG A 278 23.12 -13.98 7.85
C ARG A 278 21.95 -14.74 8.46
N PRO A 279 21.52 -14.39 9.69
CA PRO A 279 20.37 -15.02 10.31
C PRO A 279 19.11 -14.78 9.46
N ALA A 280 18.29 -15.81 9.31
CA ALA A 280 17.02 -15.68 8.62
C ALA A 280 16.16 -14.62 9.33
N HIS A 281 15.70 -13.63 8.56
CA HIS A 281 14.76 -12.64 9.07
C HIS A 281 13.40 -13.33 9.25
N PRO A 282 12.82 -13.32 10.46
CA PRO A 282 11.48 -13.84 10.63
C PRO A 282 10.50 -12.96 9.84
N PRO A 283 9.48 -13.55 9.18
CA PRO A 283 8.44 -12.75 8.56
C PRO A 283 7.81 -11.86 9.64
N ALA A 284 7.60 -10.58 9.30
CA ALA A 284 6.98 -9.64 10.21
C ALA A 284 5.58 -10.18 10.58
N PRO A 285 5.25 -10.33 11.87
CA PRO A 285 3.92 -10.76 12.25
C PRO A 285 2.91 -9.72 11.75
N GLU A 286 1.79 -10.21 11.22
CA GLU A 286 0.70 -9.34 10.81
C GLU A 286 0.17 -8.56 12.02
N PRO A 287 0.27 -7.22 12.03
CA PRO A 287 -0.16 -6.43 13.17
C PRO A 287 -1.69 -6.37 13.21
N LEU A 288 -2.26 -6.27 14.40
CA LEU A 288 -3.71 -6.06 14.54
C LEU A 288 -4.12 -4.77 13.84
N PHE A 289 -5.25 -4.84 13.13
CA PHE A 289 -5.87 -3.65 12.55
C PHE A 289 -6.35 -2.72 13.66
N ARG A 290 -5.99 -1.44 13.59
CA ARG A 290 -6.55 -0.41 14.48
C ARG A 290 -8.02 -0.25 14.12
N LEU A 291 -8.89 -0.40 15.11
CA LEU A 291 -10.33 -0.14 14.99
C LEU A 291 -10.64 1.24 15.62
N GLY A 292 -11.54 2.00 15.00
CA GLY A 292 -11.99 3.31 15.48
C GLY A 292 -11.40 4.53 14.75
N ILE A 293 -11.76 5.71 15.24
CA ILE A 293 -11.47 7.06 14.68
C ILE A 293 -10.22 7.71 15.25
N THR A 294 -9.41 7.02 16.05
CA THR A 294 -8.38 7.70 16.87
C THR A 294 -7.30 8.33 16.00
N PRO A 295 -7.21 9.68 15.95
CA PRO A 295 -6.06 10.34 15.33
C PRO A 295 -4.83 10.01 16.16
N VAL A 296 -3.68 9.81 15.52
CA VAL A 296 -2.42 9.69 16.27
C VAL A 296 -2.14 11.06 16.86
N LYS A 297 -2.33 11.19 18.19
CA LYS A 297 -1.67 12.26 18.94
C LYS A 297 -0.18 11.99 18.84
N THR A 298 0.49 12.68 17.93
CA THR A 298 1.95 12.77 17.93
C THR A 298 2.38 13.34 19.29
N PRO A 299 3.35 12.72 19.98
CA PRO A 299 3.88 13.23 21.24
C PRO A 299 4.54 14.60 21.07
#